data_AF-A0A847HE90-F1
#
_entry.id   AF-A0A847HE90-F1
#
_cell.length_a   1.000
_cell.length_b   1.000
_cell.length_c   1.000
_cell.angle_alpha   90.00
_cell.angle_beta   90.00
_cell.angle_gamma   90.00
#
_symmetry.space_group_name_H-M   'P 1'
#
loop_
_entity.id
_entity.type
_entity.pdbx_description
1 polymer ?
#
loop_
_entity_poly.entity_id
_entity_poly.type
_entity_poly.pdbx_seq_one_letter_code
_entity_poly.pdbx_strand_id
1 'polypeptide(L)'
;MSTTPESPDFRAWLAQRDDPELANLLRLRPDVALPLPPGITPLAARLQLRASVGRAVRTLTALELAVLEAAANLGGELSAVTEADVVNAVCPATGADPDQVEAAVGRLRELALCYGPAEGMRITAEAMSSLPPDWQLLDDAPAALSPDAVEDLPDSQRAILDTLLNSGGVGRTRHAAADADPAHPVAQLIDAGLLVRVDAGTVRLPRRVRALLRGGDVVRRPLVPSPRVLGETPADERARDRADQAGAGASLQVARHLRQLIELLG
;
A
#
# COMPACT_ATOMS: atom_id res chain seq x y z
N MET A 1 28.74 11.59 -14.65
CA MET A 1 27.69 12.62 -14.85
C MET A 1 26.37 11.86 -14.83
N SER A 2 25.75 11.74 -13.67
CA SER A 2 24.46 11.04 -13.55
C SER A 2 23.38 11.95 -14.11
N THR A 3 22.91 11.64 -15.32
CA THR A 3 21.78 12.30 -15.95
C THR A 3 20.55 11.98 -15.12
N THR A 4 20.04 12.97 -14.38
CA THR A 4 18.71 12.89 -13.77
C THR A 4 17.71 12.58 -14.89
N PRO A 5 16.96 11.46 -14.83
CA PRO A 5 15.97 11.15 -15.85
C PRO A 5 14.96 12.30 -15.96
N GLU A 6 14.63 12.70 -17.19
CA GLU A 6 13.63 13.73 -17.46
C GLU A 6 12.30 13.30 -16.82
N SER A 7 11.73 14.14 -15.96
CA SER A 7 10.49 13.79 -15.28
C SER A 7 9.34 13.76 -16.27
N PRO A 8 8.60 12.65 -16.37
CA PRO A 8 7.47 12.57 -17.29
C PRO A 8 6.41 13.61 -16.92
N ASP A 9 5.80 14.23 -17.93
CA ASP A 9 4.60 15.05 -17.77
C ASP A 9 3.36 14.16 -17.90
N PHE A 10 2.44 14.24 -16.93
CA PHE A 10 1.25 13.38 -16.88
C PHE A 10 0.34 13.57 -18.11
N ARG A 11 0.18 14.82 -18.57
CA ARG A 11 -0.68 15.12 -19.72
C ARG A 11 -0.08 14.60 -21.01
N ALA A 12 1.22 14.81 -21.22
CA ALA A 12 1.94 14.29 -22.38
C ALA A 12 1.94 12.76 -22.39
N TRP A 13 2.16 12.12 -21.24
CA TRP A 13 2.05 10.68 -21.08
C TRP A 13 0.65 10.19 -21.45
N LEU A 14 -0.41 10.83 -20.94
CA LEU A 14 -1.80 10.43 -21.22
C LEU A 14 -2.16 10.62 -22.71
N ALA A 15 -1.64 11.66 -23.36
CA ALA A 15 -1.87 11.93 -24.78
C ALA A 15 -1.25 10.88 -25.72
N GLN A 16 -0.28 10.10 -25.22
CA GLN A 16 0.39 9.03 -25.98
C GLN A 16 -0.27 7.66 -25.77
N ARG A 17 -1.34 7.57 -24.97
CA ARG A 17 -2.09 6.32 -24.79
C ARG A 17 -2.94 6.02 -26.02
N ASP A 18 -3.06 4.74 -26.34
CA ASP A 18 -3.92 4.30 -27.43
C ASP A 18 -5.40 4.24 -27.00
N ASP A 19 -6.29 4.09 -27.99
CA ASP A 19 -7.74 4.05 -27.74
C ASP A 19 -8.16 2.90 -26.79
N PRO A 20 -7.62 1.66 -26.92
CA PRO A 20 -7.86 0.58 -25.96
C PRO A 20 -7.44 0.92 -24.52
N GLU A 21 -6.25 1.48 -24.32
CA GLU A 21 -5.72 1.90 -23.02
C GLU A 21 -6.60 2.97 -22.39
N LEU A 22 -6.97 4.01 -23.16
CA LEU A 22 -7.86 5.08 -22.70
C LEU A 22 -9.26 4.54 -22.37
N ALA A 23 -9.79 3.64 -23.20
CA ALA A 23 -11.09 3.01 -22.95
C ALA A 23 -11.05 2.16 -21.67
N ASN A 24 -9.96 1.42 -21.43
CA ASN A 24 -9.78 0.66 -20.18
C ASN A 24 -9.73 1.59 -18.96
N LEU A 25 -8.93 2.66 -19.02
CA LEU A 25 -8.84 3.66 -17.96
C LEU A 25 -10.21 4.26 -17.62
N LEU A 26 -11.02 4.63 -18.62
CA LEU A 26 -12.36 5.18 -18.40
C LEU A 26 -13.34 4.16 -17.80
N ARG A 27 -13.20 2.86 -18.13
CA ARG A 27 -13.99 1.80 -17.49
C ARG A 27 -13.61 1.60 -16.03
N LEU A 28 -12.31 1.66 -15.73
CA LEU A 28 -11.79 1.51 -14.37
C LEU A 28 -12.07 2.73 -13.50
N ARG A 29 -12.19 3.92 -14.10
CA ARG A 29 -12.45 5.20 -13.42
C ARG A 29 -13.70 5.89 -14.01
N PRO A 30 -14.90 5.32 -13.82
CA PRO A 30 -16.13 5.85 -14.42
C PRO A 30 -16.48 7.25 -13.89
N ASP A 31 -15.94 7.64 -12.74
CA ASP A 31 -16.15 8.95 -12.13
C ASP A 31 -15.50 10.10 -12.91
N VAL A 32 -14.46 9.84 -13.72
CA VAL A 32 -13.86 10.89 -14.58
C VAL A 32 -14.54 11.00 -15.95
N ALA A 33 -15.36 10.01 -16.31
CA ALA A 33 -16.03 9.89 -17.59
C ALA A 33 -17.35 10.68 -17.67
N LEU A 34 -17.90 11.14 -16.54
CA LEU A 34 -19.23 11.76 -16.47
C LEU A 34 -19.16 13.20 -15.93
N PRO A 35 -19.56 14.23 -16.72
CA PRO A 35 -19.90 14.18 -18.15
C PRO A 35 -18.68 13.87 -19.02
N LEU A 36 -18.84 13.42 -20.27
CA LEU A 36 -17.71 13.07 -21.14
C LEU A 36 -16.68 14.22 -21.22
N PRO A 37 -15.40 14.00 -20.88
CA PRO A 37 -14.38 15.05 -20.99
C PRO A 37 -14.13 15.39 -22.47
N PRO A 38 -14.03 16.67 -22.83
CA PRO A 38 -13.90 17.09 -24.24
C PRO A 38 -12.49 16.88 -24.82
N GLY A 39 -11.58 16.22 -24.09
CA GLY A 39 -10.23 15.91 -24.57
C GLY A 39 -9.28 15.49 -23.44
N ILE A 40 -8.00 15.29 -23.80
CA ILE A 40 -6.94 14.82 -22.88
C ILE A 40 -6.69 15.80 -21.75
N THR A 41 -6.66 17.12 -22.00
CA THR A 41 -6.37 18.11 -20.94
C THR A 41 -7.40 18.10 -19.81
N PRO A 42 -8.73 18.19 -20.07
CA PRO A 42 -9.74 18.04 -19.02
C PRO A 42 -9.76 16.67 -18.37
N LEU A 43 -9.52 15.60 -19.12
CA LEU A 43 -9.42 14.24 -18.58
C LEU A 43 -8.24 14.13 -17.59
N ALA A 44 -7.08 14.64 -17.97
CA ALA A 44 -5.88 14.64 -17.14
C ALA A 44 -6.09 15.39 -15.82
N ALA A 45 -6.79 16.54 -15.88
CA ALA A 45 -7.15 17.30 -14.68
C ALA A 45 -8.08 16.50 -13.76
N ARG A 46 -9.09 15.82 -14.30
CA ARG A 46 -10.03 14.99 -13.52
C ARG A 46 -9.38 13.77 -12.90
N LEU A 47 -8.49 13.10 -13.63
CA LEU A 47 -7.74 11.94 -13.14
C LEU A 47 -6.84 12.28 -11.94
N GLN A 48 -6.39 13.53 -11.84
CA GLN A 48 -5.55 14.00 -10.73
C GLN A 48 -6.36 14.60 -9.57
N LEU A 49 -7.69 14.69 -9.67
CA LEU A 49 -8.51 15.15 -8.55
C LEU A 49 -8.46 14.14 -7.41
N ARG A 50 -8.19 14.63 -6.20
CA ARG A 50 -8.16 13.86 -4.95
C ARG A 50 -9.36 12.92 -4.78
N ALA A 51 -10.57 13.38 -5.11
CA ALA A 51 -11.77 12.56 -4.99
C ALA A 51 -11.75 11.34 -5.94
N SER A 52 -11.17 11.51 -7.13
CA SER A 52 -11.07 10.44 -8.13
C SER A 52 -9.90 9.51 -7.81
N VAL A 53 -8.75 10.06 -7.45
CA VAL A 53 -7.58 9.30 -6.99
C VAL A 53 -7.94 8.45 -5.78
N GLY A 54 -8.62 9.01 -4.78
CA GLY A 54 -9.07 8.26 -3.61
C GLY A 54 -10.09 7.16 -3.91
N ARG A 55 -10.87 7.26 -5.00
CA ARG A 55 -11.72 6.15 -5.46
C ARG A 55 -10.89 5.04 -6.07
N ALA A 56 -9.92 5.37 -6.93
CA ALA A 56 -9.01 4.42 -7.55
C ALA A 56 -8.13 3.71 -6.50
N VAL A 57 -7.57 4.44 -5.54
CA VAL A 57 -6.74 3.87 -4.46
C VAL A 57 -7.53 2.86 -3.61
N ARG A 58 -8.84 3.04 -3.43
CA ARG A 58 -9.70 2.12 -2.68
C ARG A 58 -9.98 0.79 -3.39
N THR A 59 -9.72 0.69 -4.70
CA THR A 59 -9.88 -0.57 -5.43
C THR A 59 -8.61 -1.40 -5.44
N LEU A 60 -7.51 -0.87 -4.91
CA LEU A 60 -6.21 -1.53 -4.92
C LEU A 60 -6.15 -2.71 -3.94
N THR A 61 -5.43 -3.74 -4.35
CA THR A 61 -5.07 -4.86 -3.47
C THR A 61 -3.98 -4.47 -2.47
N ALA A 62 -3.72 -5.34 -1.49
CA ALA A 62 -2.67 -5.09 -0.50
C ALA A 62 -1.27 -4.98 -1.16
N LEU A 63 -0.96 -5.84 -2.14
CA LEU A 63 0.30 -5.75 -2.88
C LEU A 63 0.39 -4.46 -3.70
N GLU A 64 -0.67 -4.07 -4.41
CA GLU A 64 -0.70 -2.82 -5.19
C GLU A 64 -0.51 -1.57 -4.32
N LEU A 65 -1.11 -1.56 -3.12
CA LEU A 65 -0.87 -0.52 -2.12
C LEU A 65 0.58 -0.53 -1.62
N ALA A 66 1.18 -1.70 -1.44
CA ALA A 66 2.60 -1.83 -1.07
C ALA A 66 3.53 -1.24 -2.15
N VAL A 67 3.22 -1.50 -3.43
CA VAL A 67 3.96 -0.96 -4.58
C VAL A 67 3.83 0.56 -4.63
N LEU A 68 2.62 1.08 -4.43
CA LEU A 68 2.38 2.53 -4.37
C LEU A 68 3.18 3.18 -3.24
N GLU A 69 3.16 2.58 -2.05
CA GLU A 69 3.94 3.03 -0.89
C GLU A 69 5.45 3.00 -1.14
N ALA A 70 5.97 1.91 -1.72
CA ALA A 70 7.39 1.80 -2.07
C ALA A 70 7.82 2.89 -3.06
N ALA A 71 7.02 3.11 -4.12
CA ALA A 71 7.29 4.17 -5.07
C ALA A 71 7.27 5.56 -4.41
N ALA A 72 6.35 5.81 -3.48
CA ALA A 72 6.30 7.05 -2.71
C ALA A 72 7.53 7.23 -1.80
N ASN A 73 7.95 6.17 -1.10
CA ASN A 73 9.12 6.18 -0.23
C ASN A 73 10.43 6.43 -1.00
N LEU A 74 10.51 5.99 -2.27
CA LEU A 74 11.60 6.30 -3.19
C LEU A 74 11.53 7.74 -3.76
N GLY A 75 10.50 8.51 -3.41
CA GLY A 75 10.30 9.88 -3.86
C GLY A 75 9.55 10.01 -5.18
N GLY A 76 8.84 8.97 -5.64
CA GLY A 76 8.11 8.92 -6.91
C GLY A 76 7.06 10.02 -7.12
N GLU A 77 6.64 10.71 -6.06
CA GLU A 77 5.77 11.89 -6.15
C GLU A 77 6.50 13.14 -6.65
N LEU A 78 7.80 13.25 -6.37
CA LEU A 78 8.62 14.44 -6.57
C LEU A 78 9.64 14.25 -7.71
N SER A 79 10.25 13.08 -7.75
CA SER A 79 11.28 12.68 -8.72
C SER A 79 10.90 11.40 -9.45
N ALA A 80 11.45 11.21 -10.64
CA ALA A 80 11.29 9.96 -11.37
C ALA A 80 12.07 8.83 -10.66
N VAL A 81 11.45 7.66 -10.58
CA VAL A 81 12.00 6.43 -9.98
C VAL A 81 11.97 5.29 -11.00
N THR A 82 12.81 4.27 -10.82
CA THR A 82 12.77 3.09 -11.71
C THR A 82 11.83 2.03 -11.16
N GLU A 83 11.15 1.30 -12.05
CA GLU A 83 10.35 0.12 -11.66
C GLU A 83 11.21 -0.95 -10.98
N ALA A 84 12.48 -1.09 -11.41
CA ALA A 84 13.43 -2.01 -10.78
C ALA A 84 13.70 -1.65 -9.31
N ASP A 85 13.84 -0.37 -8.96
CA ASP A 85 14.01 0.05 -7.57
C ASP A 85 12.78 -0.26 -6.72
N VAL A 86 11.58 -0.12 -7.31
CA VAL A 86 10.32 -0.48 -6.65
C VAL A 86 10.25 -1.99 -6.41
N VAL A 87 10.60 -2.82 -7.40
CA VAL A 87 10.69 -4.28 -7.25
C VAL A 87 11.67 -4.66 -6.15
N ASN A 88 12.87 -4.07 -6.16
CA ASN A 88 13.92 -4.31 -5.15
C ASN A 88 13.47 -3.92 -3.73
N ALA A 89 12.60 -2.92 -3.59
CA ALA A 89 12.04 -2.51 -2.30
C ALA A 89 10.91 -3.45 -1.83
N VAL A 90 10.04 -3.90 -2.74
CA VAL A 90 8.81 -4.64 -2.41
C VAL A 90 9.06 -6.12 -2.18
N CYS A 91 9.82 -6.80 -3.05
CA CYS A 91 10.06 -8.24 -2.95
C CYS A 91 10.56 -8.70 -1.56
N PRO A 92 11.63 -8.15 -0.98
CA PRO A 92 12.13 -8.59 0.33
C PRO A 92 11.16 -8.26 1.48
N ALA A 93 10.38 -7.18 1.36
CA ALA A 93 9.46 -6.74 2.39
C ALA A 93 8.17 -7.58 2.43
N THR A 94 7.75 -8.10 1.28
CA THR A 94 6.42 -8.72 1.09
C THR A 94 6.48 -10.22 0.83
N GLY A 95 7.61 -10.73 0.33
CA GLY A 95 7.74 -12.09 -0.18
C GLY A 95 7.07 -12.31 -1.53
N ALA A 96 6.66 -11.24 -2.22
CA ALA A 96 6.12 -11.31 -3.58
C ALA A 96 7.22 -11.58 -4.61
N ASP A 97 6.88 -12.33 -5.64
CA ASP A 97 7.76 -12.55 -6.80
C ASP A 97 7.84 -11.27 -7.66
N PRO A 98 8.97 -11.02 -8.36
CA PRO A 98 9.12 -9.84 -9.23
C PRO A 98 7.96 -9.66 -10.21
N ASP A 99 7.51 -10.74 -10.87
CA ASP A 99 6.40 -10.72 -11.82
C ASP A 99 5.09 -10.22 -11.19
N GLN A 100 4.85 -10.53 -9.90
CA GLN A 100 3.67 -10.06 -9.17
C GLN A 100 3.75 -8.56 -8.89
N VAL A 101 4.95 -8.06 -8.60
CA VAL A 101 5.21 -6.64 -8.39
C VAL A 101 5.09 -5.86 -9.70
N GLU A 102 5.63 -6.38 -10.80
CA GLU A 102 5.50 -5.81 -12.14
C GLU A 102 4.03 -5.75 -12.59
N ALA A 103 3.26 -6.82 -12.35
CA ALA A 103 1.82 -6.82 -12.58
C ALA A 103 1.09 -5.76 -11.74
N ALA A 104 1.48 -5.58 -10.47
CA ALA A 104 0.93 -4.54 -9.61
C ALA A 104 1.27 -3.13 -10.11
N VAL A 105 2.50 -2.89 -10.60
CA VAL A 105 2.87 -1.63 -11.27
C VAL A 105 2.02 -1.41 -12.52
N GLY A 106 1.85 -2.44 -13.35
CA GLY A 106 0.95 -2.42 -14.51
C GLY A 106 -0.47 -2.01 -14.11
N ARG A 107 -0.99 -2.54 -13.01
CA ARG A 107 -2.31 -2.20 -12.48
C ARG A 107 -2.42 -0.74 -12.03
N LEU A 108 -1.39 -0.20 -11.36
CA LEU A 108 -1.33 1.22 -11.01
C LEU A 108 -1.33 2.12 -12.26
N ARG A 109 -0.67 1.67 -13.33
CA ARG A 109 -0.60 2.38 -14.62
C ARG A 109 -1.94 2.37 -15.35
N GLU A 110 -2.65 1.26 -15.36
CA GLU A 110 -4.02 1.16 -15.90
C GLU A 110 -5.01 2.11 -15.21
N LEU A 111 -4.81 2.37 -13.92
CA LEU A 111 -5.61 3.31 -13.13
C LEU A 111 -5.12 4.77 -13.24
N ALA A 112 -4.04 5.01 -14.00
CA ALA A 112 -3.34 6.28 -14.06
C ALA A 112 -2.96 6.83 -12.66
N LEU A 113 -2.56 5.93 -11.75
CA LEU A 113 -1.99 6.24 -10.44
C LEU A 113 -0.45 6.29 -10.50
N CYS A 114 0.14 5.64 -11.50
CA CYS A 114 1.51 5.85 -11.92
C CYS A 114 1.59 6.11 -13.43
N TYR A 115 2.68 6.74 -13.86
CA TYR A 115 2.88 7.17 -15.25
C TYR A 115 4.37 7.33 -15.57
N GLY A 116 4.70 7.40 -16.86
CA GLY A 116 6.08 7.40 -17.35
C GLY A 116 6.63 6.02 -17.73
N PRO A 117 7.82 5.97 -18.36
CA PRO A 117 8.51 4.74 -18.73
C PRO A 117 9.06 4.02 -17.49
N ALA A 118 9.52 2.78 -17.65
CA ALA A 118 10.00 1.95 -16.56
C ALA A 118 11.24 2.54 -15.84
N GLU A 119 12.07 3.30 -16.57
CA GLU A 119 13.27 3.96 -16.06
C GLU A 119 13.00 5.34 -15.45
N GLY A 120 11.76 5.82 -15.56
CA GLY A 120 11.39 7.18 -15.17
C GLY A 120 9.94 7.28 -14.75
N MET A 121 9.47 6.34 -13.94
CA MET A 121 8.11 6.29 -13.44
C MET A 121 7.89 7.37 -12.38
N ARG A 122 6.68 7.93 -12.34
CA ARG A 122 6.18 8.80 -11.27
C ARG A 122 4.84 8.28 -10.79
N ILE A 123 4.49 8.60 -9.54
CA ILE A 123 3.15 8.38 -9.00
C ILE A 123 2.38 9.69 -8.92
N THR A 124 1.05 9.61 -8.99
CA THR A 124 0.19 10.78 -8.88
C THR A 124 0.27 11.36 -7.46
N ALA A 125 0.52 12.66 -7.32
CA ALA A 125 0.75 13.33 -6.03
C ALA A 125 -0.40 13.17 -5.00
N GLU A 126 -1.64 12.97 -5.45
CA GLU A 126 -2.78 12.77 -4.56
C GLU A 126 -2.92 11.31 -4.07
N ALA A 127 -2.07 10.38 -4.53
CA ALA A 127 -2.24 8.96 -4.27
C ALA A 127 -2.03 8.61 -2.79
N MET A 128 -0.88 8.97 -2.21
CA MET A 128 -0.61 8.72 -0.80
C MET A 128 -1.46 9.58 0.11
N SER A 129 -1.65 10.85 -0.25
CA SER A 129 -2.45 11.76 0.57
C SER A 129 -3.93 11.37 0.61
N SER A 130 -4.44 10.56 -0.32
CA SER A 130 -5.80 9.99 -0.28
C SER A 130 -5.99 8.88 0.76
N LEU A 131 -4.90 8.35 1.33
CA LEU A 131 -4.93 7.36 2.41
C LEU A 131 -5.03 8.05 3.78
N PRO A 132 -5.42 7.32 4.84
CA PRO A 132 -5.38 7.87 6.20
C PRO A 132 -3.98 8.40 6.56
N PRO A 133 -3.87 9.42 7.43
CA PRO A 133 -2.59 9.84 7.97
C PRO A 133 -1.85 8.66 8.59
N ASP A 134 -0.51 8.64 8.44
CA ASP A 134 0.37 7.59 8.95
C ASP A 134 0.07 6.18 8.42
N TRP A 135 -0.71 6.06 7.34
CA TRP A 135 -0.96 4.76 6.70
C TRP A 135 0.36 4.21 6.14
N GLN A 136 0.67 2.97 6.54
CA GLN A 136 1.85 2.23 6.09
C GLN A 136 1.58 0.73 6.11
N LEU A 137 2.07 0.05 5.08
CA LEU A 137 2.00 -1.39 4.93
C LEU A 137 3.39 -2.00 5.06
N LEU A 138 4.35 -1.38 4.37
CA LEU A 138 5.78 -1.65 4.44
C LEU A 138 6.33 -1.17 5.79
N ASP A 139 7.28 -1.90 6.33
CA ASP A 139 7.95 -1.48 7.57
C ASP A 139 9.18 -0.64 7.21
N ASP A 140 9.24 0.59 7.71
CA ASP A 140 10.41 1.49 7.55
C ASP A 140 11.61 1.11 8.42
N ALA A 141 11.44 0.08 9.24
CA ALA A 141 12.44 -0.34 10.21
C ALA A 141 13.44 -1.29 9.53
N PRO A 142 14.76 -1.15 9.74
CA PRO A 142 15.75 -1.97 9.07
C PRO A 142 15.44 -3.46 9.23
N ALA A 143 15.63 -4.22 8.16
CA ALA A 143 15.27 -5.63 8.08
C ALA A 143 15.94 -6.51 9.16
N ALA A 144 17.02 -6.01 9.78
CA ALA A 144 17.84 -6.69 10.77
C ALA A 144 17.50 -6.39 12.24
N LEU A 145 16.39 -5.72 12.55
CA LEU A 145 16.00 -5.48 13.94
C LEU A 145 15.70 -6.80 14.68
N SER A 146 16.61 -7.19 15.57
CA SER A 146 16.44 -8.30 16.51
C SER A 146 15.73 -7.83 17.79
N PRO A 147 15.08 -8.74 18.53
CA PRO A 147 14.57 -8.45 19.87
C PRO A 147 15.66 -7.89 20.81
N ASP A 148 16.86 -8.48 20.76
CA ASP A 148 18.03 -8.09 21.56
C ASP A 148 18.39 -6.60 21.38
N ALA A 149 18.21 -6.05 20.17
CA ALA A 149 18.50 -4.64 19.88
C ALA A 149 17.59 -3.68 20.67
N VAL A 150 16.46 -4.15 21.19
CA VAL A 150 15.52 -3.38 22.03
C VAL A 150 15.70 -3.69 23.52
N GLU A 151 16.19 -4.88 23.86
CA GLU A 151 16.45 -5.32 25.23
C GLU A 151 17.74 -4.73 25.80
N ASP A 152 18.80 -4.64 24.98
CA ASP A 152 20.12 -4.16 25.40
C ASP A 152 20.27 -2.61 25.37
N LEU A 153 19.16 -1.88 25.22
CA LEU A 153 19.20 -0.42 25.14
C LEU A 153 19.52 0.21 26.51
N PRO A 154 20.32 1.30 26.53
CA PRO A 154 20.49 2.13 27.72
C PRO A 154 19.14 2.62 28.26
N ASP A 155 19.01 2.70 29.60
CA ASP A 155 17.78 3.11 30.29
C ASP A 155 17.17 4.41 29.75
N SER A 156 18.02 5.38 29.38
CA SER A 156 17.59 6.67 28.82
C SER A 156 16.91 6.53 27.46
N GLN A 157 17.41 5.65 26.60
CA GLN A 157 16.82 5.36 25.29
C GLN A 157 15.54 4.53 25.46
N ARG A 158 15.57 3.54 26.35
CA ARG A 158 14.41 2.69 26.67
C ARG A 158 13.23 3.53 27.18
N ALA A 159 13.48 4.47 28.10
CA ALA A 159 12.45 5.36 28.63
C ALA A 159 11.78 6.22 27.55
N ILE A 160 12.53 6.65 26.52
CA ILE A 160 11.99 7.41 25.38
C ILE A 160 11.05 6.52 24.56
N LEU A 161 11.48 5.29 24.24
CA LEU A 161 10.67 4.34 23.47
C LEU A 161 9.39 3.96 24.20
N ASP A 162 9.45 3.71 25.51
CA ASP A 162 8.28 3.39 26.33
C ASP A 162 7.33 4.60 26.46
N THR A 163 7.85 5.82 26.55
CA THR A 163 7.03 7.05 26.53
C THR A 163 6.26 7.16 25.22
N LEU A 164 6.96 7.00 24.08
CA LEU A 164 6.34 7.03 22.75
C LEU A 164 5.30 5.93 22.57
N LEU A 165 5.59 4.71 23.04
CA LEU A 165 4.67 3.59 22.96
C LEU A 165 3.34 3.90 23.65
N ASN A 166 3.40 4.59 24.79
CA ASN A 166 2.24 4.98 25.59
C ASN A 166 1.53 6.24 25.06
N SER A 167 2.23 7.10 24.32
CA SER A 167 1.68 8.35 23.74
C SER A 167 1.16 8.21 22.31
N GLY A 168 1.01 6.99 21.79
CA GLY A 168 0.48 6.73 20.45
C GLY A 168 1.54 6.56 19.34
N GLY A 169 2.83 6.57 19.68
CA GLY A 169 3.93 6.24 18.77
C GLY A 169 4.48 7.43 17.98
N VAL A 170 4.04 8.66 18.26
CA VAL A 170 4.57 9.89 17.65
C VAL A 170 4.99 10.84 18.77
N GLY A 171 6.13 11.50 18.62
CA GLY A 171 6.63 12.48 19.59
C GLY A 171 7.33 13.65 18.94
N ARG A 172 7.16 14.84 19.55
CA ARG A 172 7.82 16.07 19.11
C ARG A 172 9.14 16.24 19.85
N THR A 173 10.20 16.57 19.14
CA THR A 173 11.53 16.81 19.70
C THR A 173 12.38 17.63 18.74
N ARG A 174 13.13 18.60 19.28
CA ARG A 174 14.13 19.37 18.52
C ARG A 174 15.34 18.53 18.09
N HIS A 175 15.50 17.33 18.67
CA HIS A 175 16.61 16.43 18.42
C HIS A 175 16.34 15.47 17.25
N ALA A 176 15.28 15.72 16.49
CA ALA A 176 14.96 15.04 15.24
C ALA A 176 15.51 15.78 14.01
N ALA A 177 16.26 16.87 14.17
CA ALA A 177 16.87 17.64 13.08
C ALA A 177 18.13 16.95 12.53
N ALA A 178 18.51 17.21 11.28
CA ALA A 178 19.56 16.41 10.58
C ALA A 178 20.95 16.75 11.10
N ASP A 179 21.06 17.97 11.60
CA ASP A 179 22.16 18.60 12.30
C ASP A 179 22.02 18.48 13.84
N ALA A 180 21.07 17.68 14.35
CA ALA A 180 20.96 17.44 15.78
C ALA A 180 22.22 16.75 16.33
N ASP A 181 22.54 17.03 17.60
CA ASP A 181 23.68 16.41 18.28
C ASP A 181 23.62 14.86 18.19
N PRO A 182 24.61 14.22 17.53
CA PRO A 182 24.65 12.76 17.39
C PRO A 182 24.76 12.01 18.73
N ALA A 183 25.23 12.67 19.79
CA ALA A 183 25.31 12.07 21.13
C ALA A 183 23.94 12.02 21.83
N HIS A 184 22.93 12.71 21.30
CA HIS A 184 21.61 12.74 21.92
C HIS A 184 20.88 11.40 21.72
N PRO A 185 20.19 10.84 22.75
CA PRO A 185 19.51 9.54 22.67
C PRO A 185 18.55 9.40 21.48
N VAL A 186 17.80 10.47 21.15
CA VAL A 186 16.90 10.47 19.98
C VAL A 186 17.67 10.32 18.66
N ALA A 187 18.81 11.00 18.51
CA ALA A 187 19.61 10.90 17.28
C ALA A 187 20.20 9.49 17.13
N GLN A 188 20.68 8.90 18.23
CA GLN A 188 21.17 7.52 18.28
C GLN A 188 20.08 6.49 17.94
N LEU A 189 18.86 6.68 18.47
CA LEU A 189 17.72 5.81 18.15
C LEU A 189 17.29 5.93 16.67
N ILE A 190 17.41 7.12 16.07
CA ILE A 190 17.17 7.30 14.63
C ILE A 190 18.24 6.57 13.81
N ASP A 191 19.52 6.74 14.17
CA ASP A 191 20.65 6.11 13.49
C ASP A 191 20.59 4.58 13.57
N ALA A 192 20.17 4.05 14.72
CA ALA A 192 19.93 2.62 14.92
C ALA A 192 18.65 2.09 14.21
N GLY A 193 17.86 2.96 13.56
CA GLY A 193 16.61 2.59 12.91
C GLY A 193 15.48 2.19 13.88
N LEU A 194 15.62 2.53 15.17
CA LEU A 194 14.61 2.29 16.21
C LEU A 194 13.56 3.40 16.26
N LEU A 195 13.90 4.59 15.73
CA LEU A 195 12.97 5.68 15.46
C LEU A 195 13.08 6.11 14.00
N VAL A 196 11.95 6.51 13.42
CA VAL A 196 11.93 7.14 12.10
C VAL A 196 11.67 8.62 12.29
N ARG A 197 12.47 9.42 11.59
CA ARG A 197 12.29 10.86 11.50
C ARG A 197 11.18 11.18 10.50
N VAL A 198 10.16 11.89 10.96
CA VAL A 198 9.08 12.40 10.09
C VAL A 198 9.46 13.78 9.56
N ASP A 199 9.94 14.65 10.43
CA ASP A 199 10.45 15.98 10.09
C ASP A 199 11.51 16.41 11.13
N ALA A 200 12.03 17.64 11.02
CA ALA A 200 13.07 18.16 11.92
C ALA A 200 12.64 18.27 13.39
N GLY A 201 11.33 18.21 13.68
CA GLY A 201 10.73 18.35 14.99
C GLY A 201 9.94 17.12 15.45
N THR A 202 9.87 16.05 14.66
CA THR A 202 8.93 14.94 14.88
C THR A 202 9.59 13.60 14.61
N VAL A 203 9.47 12.69 15.57
CA VAL A 203 9.86 11.29 15.45
C VAL A 203 8.66 10.38 15.57
N ARG A 204 8.75 9.21 14.94
CA ARG A 204 7.75 8.17 15.00
C ARG A 204 8.40 6.85 15.35
N LEU A 205 7.71 6.09 16.19
CA LEU A 205 8.08 4.75 16.61
C LEU A 205 7.58 3.74 15.57
N PRO A 206 8.47 3.06 14.83
CA PRO A 206 8.09 2.12 13.79
C PRO A 206 7.25 0.96 14.32
N ARG A 207 6.36 0.42 13.49
CA ARG A 207 5.44 -0.66 13.89
C ARG A 207 6.17 -1.90 14.41
N ARG A 208 7.28 -2.30 13.79
CA ARG A 208 8.10 -3.44 14.25
C ARG A 208 8.64 -3.22 15.66
N VAL A 209 9.19 -2.03 15.91
CA VAL A 209 9.72 -1.66 17.23
C VAL A 209 8.60 -1.66 18.27
N ARG A 210 7.40 -1.16 17.92
CA ARG A 210 6.21 -1.25 18.80
C ARG A 210 5.81 -2.69 19.14
N ALA A 211 5.91 -3.61 18.19
CA ALA A 211 5.59 -5.02 18.41
C ALA A 211 6.60 -5.66 19.37
N LEU A 212 7.90 -5.43 19.12
CA LEU A 212 9.00 -5.90 19.97
C LEU A 212 8.88 -5.35 21.40
N LEU A 213 8.64 -4.05 21.56
CA LEU A 213 8.47 -3.43 22.89
C LEU A 213 7.28 -4.00 23.69
N ARG A 214 6.27 -4.56 23.00
CA ARG A 214 5.11 -5.21 23.62
C ARG A 214 5.34 -6.70 23.90
N GLY A 215 6.53 -7.23 23.62
CA GLY A 215 6.83 -8.66 23.72
C GLY A 215 6.04 -9.51 22.71
N GLY A 216 5.56 -8.91 21.62
CA GLY A 216 4.80 -9.61 20.59
C GLY A 216 5.65 -9.91 19.36
N ASP A 217 5.29 -10.97 18.64
CA ASP A 217 5.88 -11.24 17.34
C ASP A 217 5.55 -10.14 16.34
N VAL A 218 6.52 -9.84 15.47
CA VAL A 218 6.28 -9.00 14.29
C VAL A 218 5.36 -9.78 13.35
N VAL A 219 4.05 -9.57 13.46
CA VAL A 219 3.06 -10.19 12.59
C VAL A 219 3.26 -9.69 11.16
N ARG A 220 3.89 -10.51 10.31
CA ARG A 220 3.91 -10.28 8.87
C ARG A 220 2.50 -10.46 8.34
N ARG A 221 1.95 -9.40 7.77
CA ARG A 221 0.67 -9.46 7.06
C ARG A 221 0.96 -9.96 5.64
N PRO A 222 0.37 -11.07 5.20
CA PRO A 222 0.55 -11.52 3.82
C PRO A 222 -0.06 -10.47 2.90
N LEU A 223 0.74 -9.93 1.99
CA LEU A 223 0.31 -8.93 1.01
C LEU A 223 -0.01 -9.57 -0.34
N VAL A 224 0.44 -10.81 -0.52
CA VAL A 224 0.12 -11.67 -1.67
C VAL A 224 -1.07 -12.57 -1.30
N PRO A 225 -2.03 -12.79 -2.22
CA PRO A 225 -3.10 -13.75 -2.02
C PRO A 225 -2.55 -15.15 -1.72
N SER A 226 -3.17 -15.86 -0.78
CA SER A 226 -2.80 -17.26 -0.54
C SER A 226 -3.14 -18.13 -1.77
N PRO A 227 -2.44 -19.26 -1.99
CA PRO A 227 -2.76 -20.22 -3.06
C PRO A 227 -4.22 -20.71 -3.04
N ARG A 228 -4.85 -20.72 -1.86
CA ARG A 228 -6.28 -21.05 -1.71
C ARG A 228 -7.19 -20.03 -2.40
N VAL A 229 -6.87 -18.75 -2.31
CA VAL A 229 -7.64 -17.67 -2.93
C VAL A 229 -7.44 -17.66 -4.44
N LEU A 230 -6.25 -18.03 -4.91
CA LEU A 230 -5.94 -18.16 -6.34
C LEU A 230 -6.53 -19.43 -6.98
N GLY A 231 -7.14 -20.32 -6.19
CA GLY A 231 -7.68 -21.59 -6.70
C GLY A 231 -6.61 -22.63 -7.06
N GLU A 232 -5.36 -22.39 -6.69
CA GLU A 232 -4.22 -23.28 -6.94
C GLU A 232 -4.17 -24.44 -5.94
N THR A 233 -4.87 -24.30 -4.81
CA THR A 233 -5.06 -25.41 -3.88
C THR A 233 -6.25 -26.25 -4.33
N PRO A 234 -6.08 -27.56 -4.59
CA PRO A 234 -7.19 -28.45 -4.88
C PRO A 234 -8.23 -28.37 -3.77
N ALA A 235 -9.49 -28.10 -4.13
CA ALA A 235 -10.56 -28.09 -3.16
C ALA A 235 -10.71 -29.50 -2.57
N ASP A 236 -10.72 -29.61 -1.25
CA ASP A 236 -10.99 -30.88 -0.55
C ASP A 236 -12.32 -31.45 -1.06
N GLU A 237 -12.29 -32.60 -1.71
CA GLU A 237 -13.47 -33.27 -2.28
C GLU A 237 -14.54 -33.47 -1.23
N ARG A 238 -14.16 -33.85 -0.01
CA ARG A 238 -15.12 -34.04 1.10
C ARG A 238 -15.71 -32.71 1.57
N ALA A 239 -14.97 -31.62 1.44
CA ALA A 239 -15.50 -30.29 1.75
C ALA A 239 -16.48 -29.82 0.67
N ARG A 240 -16.18 -30.09 -0.61
CA ARG A 240 -17.09 -29.84 -1.75
C ARG A 240 -18.38 -30.63 -1.61
N ASP A 241 -18.29 -31.94 -1.38
CA ASP A 241 -19.48 -32.80 -1.19
C ASP A 241 -20.37 -32.30 -0.04
N ARG A 242 -19.77 -31.89 1.08
CA ARG A 242 -20.52 -31.30 2.21
C ARG A 242 -21.17 -29.97 1.85
N ALA A 243 -20.48 -29.12 1.10
CA ALA A 243 -21.03 -27.85 0.64
C ALA A 243 -22.20 -28.06 -0.33
N ASP A 244 -22.08 -29.02 -1.25
CA ASP A 244 -23.13 -29.38 -2.20
C ASP A 244 -24.34 -29.98 -1.50
N GLN A 245 -24.14 -30.88 -0.53
CA GLN A 245 -25.21 -31.43 0.30
C GLN A 245 -25.93 -30.36 1.12
N ALA A 246 -25.17 -29.43 1.72
CA ALA A 246 -25.74 -28.30 2.45
C ALA A 246 -26.52 -27.36 1.52
N GLY A 247 -25.98 -27.07 0.34
CA GLY A 247 -26.63 -26.27 -0.70
C GLY A 247 -27.94 -26.90 -1.15
N ALA A 248 -27.94 -28.20 -1.47
CA ALA A 248 -29.14 -28.94 -1.85
C ALA A 248 -30.20 -28.92 -0.74
N GLY A 249 -29.81 -29.13 0.52
CA GLY A 249 -30.72 -29.03 1.67
C GLY A 249 -31.33 -27.64 1.82
N ALA A 250 -30.51 -26.59 1.72
CA ALA A 250 -30.97 -25.21 1.80
C ALA A 250 -31.94 -24.86 0.65
N SER A 251 -31.64 -25.25 -0.59
CA SER A 251 -32.52 -25.06 -1.74
C SER A 251 -33.86 -25.79 -1.57
N LEU A 252 -33.85 -27.01 -1.04
CA LEU A 252 -35.08 -27.76 -0.76
C LEU A 252 -35.93 -27.07 0.30
N GLN A 253 -35.28 -26.50 1.32
CA GLN A 253 -35.96 -25.76 2.38
C GLN A 253 -36.60 -24.46 1.85
N VAL A 254 -35.91 -23.74 0.95
CA VAL A 254 -36.48 -22.57 0.24
C VAL A 254 -37.70 -22.98 -0.58
N ALA A 255 -37.61 -24.04 -1.38
CA ALA A 255 -38.73 -24.54 -2.18
C ALA A 255 -39.93 -24.91 -1.30
N ARG A 256 -39.68 -25.54 -0.14
CA ARG A 256 -40.73 -25.87 0.84
C ARG A 256 -41.38 -24.62 1.43
N HIS A 257 -40.60 -23.62 1.81
CA HIS A 257 -41.13 -22.35 2.34
C HIS A 257 -41.93 -21.59 1.29
N LEU A 258 -41.48 -21.55 0.03
CA LEU A 258 -42.22 -20.93 -1.07
C LEU A 258 -43.55 -21.64 -1.32
N ARG A 259 -43.58 -22.98 -1.29
CA ARG A 259 -44.84 -23.74 -1.41
C ARG A 259 -45.81 -23.40 -0.28
N GLN A 260 -45.34 -23.40 0.97
CA GLN A 260 -46.16 -23.05 2.13
C GLN A 260 -46.70 -21.62 2.04
N LEU A 261 -45.90 -20.68 1.53
CA LEU A 261 -46.33 -19.30 1.30
C LEU A 261 -47.45 -19.23 0.25
N ILE A 262 -47.31 -19.94 -0.87
CA ILE A 262 -48.34 -20.01 -1.91
C ILE A 262 -49.64 -20.59 -1.36
N GLU A 263 -49.57 -21.71 -0.62
CA GLU A 263 -50.74 -22.34 0.02
C GLU A 263 -51.46 -21.41 1.01
N LEU A 264 -50.73 -20.52 1.70
CA LEU A 264 -51.33 -19.53 2.61
C LEU A 264 -51.96 -18.34 1.88
N LEU A 265 -51.49 -18.01 0.68
CA LEU A 265 -51.94 -16.85 -0.09
C LEU A 265 -53.12 -17.16 -1.03
N GLY A 266 -53.32 -18.43 -1.40
CA GLY A 266 -54.42 -18.89 -2.26
C GLY A 266 -54.03 -18.97 -3.73
#